data_AF-A0A9K3DAF0-F1
#
_entry.id   AF-A0A9K3DAF0-F1
#
_cell.length_a   1.000
_cell.length_b   1.000
_cell.length_c   1.000
_cell.angle_alpha   90.00
_cell.angle_beta   90.00
_cell.angle_gamma   90.00
#
_symmetry.space_group_name_H-M   'P 1'
#
loop_
_entity.id
_entity.type
_entity.pdbx_description
1 polymer ?
#
loop_
_entity_poly.entity_id
_entity_poly.type
_entity_poly.pdbx_seq_one_letter_code
_entity_poly.pdbx_strand_id
1 'polypeptide(L)'
;LSQNPNYYGLKGRSPDFIGDWLSELVQTEVNELQEAGVVSLEETDEDVEITALVGSTVSAHYGVSYRTIATIINSLSAKTKRKGVLALLSSAVEFDILLPRGDEQDEIEHIVRHSKLGIADLLFSVCV
;
A
#
# COMPACT_ATOMS: atom_id res chain seq x y z
N LEU A 1 10.61 -11.53 18.88
CA LEU A 1 11.26 -12.51 17.96
C LEU A 1 11.73 -13.75 18.69
N SER A 2 12.63 -13.65 19.68
CA SER A 2 13.18 -14.84 20.34
C SER A 2 12.14 -15.73 21.04
N GLN A 3 11.00 -15.20 21.53
CA GLN A 3 10.02 -16.02 22.26
C GLN A 3 9.23 -17.01 21.40
N ASN A 4 9.01 -16.70 20.12
CA ASN A 4 8.38 -17.61 19.16
C ASN A 4 8.91 -17.34 17.74
N PRO A 5 10.12 -17.82 17.40
CA PRO A 5 10.75 -17.56 16.11
C PRO A 5 9.98 -18.17 14.94
N ASN A 6 9.37 -19.35 15.13
CA ASN A 6 8.60 -20.05 14.10
C ASN A 6 7.40 -19.22 13.60
N TYR A 7 6.79 -18.41 14.46
CA TYR A 7 5.67 -17.54 14.08
C TYR A 7 6.04 -16.53 12.99
N TYR A 8 7.29 -16.06 12.98
CA TYR A 8 7.80 -15.11 12.01
C TYR A 8 8.63 -15.78 10.90
N GLY A 9 8.55 -17.12 10.78
CA GLY A 9 9.29 -17.89 9.77
C GLY A 9 10.80 -18.04 10.03
N LEU A 10 11.30 -17.69 11.22
CA LEU A 10 12.73 -17.87 11.53
C LEU A 10 13.06 -19.34 11.79
N LYS A 11 14.20 -19.78 11.28
CA LYS A 11 14.73 -21.15 11.45
C LYS A 11 15.43 -21.39 12.79
N GLY A 12 15.70 -20.34 13.56
CA GLY A 12 16.50 -20.42 14.78
C GLY A 12 16.24 -19.31 15.78
N ARG A 13 16.73 -19.50 17.01
CA ARG A 13 16.59 -18.58 18.14
C ARG A 13 17.92 -17.91 18.54
N SER A 14 19.02 -18.24 17.86
CA SER A 14 20.33 -17.62 18.11
C SER A 14 20.25 -16.12 17.83
N PRO A 15 20.93 -15.27 18.61
CA PRO A 15 21.04 -13.84 18.32
C PRO A 15 21.51 -13.57 16.89
N ASP A 16 22.46 -14.35 16.38
CA ASP A 16 22.99 -14.19 15.01
C ASP A 16 21.92 -14.42 13.94
N PHE A 17 21.16 -15.54 14.05
CA PHE A 17 20.06 -15.83 13.12
C PHE A 17 18.95 -14.78 13.13
N ILE A 18 18.69 -14.14 14.28
CA ILE A 18 17.72 -13.07 14.39
C ILE A 18 18.28 -11.78 13.76
N GLY A 19 19.57 -11.51 13.96
CA GLY A 19 20.26 -10.38 13.34
C GLY A 19 20.22 -10.47 11.82
N ASP A 20 20.64 -11.60 11.25
CA ASP A 20 20.63 -11.83 9.80
C ASP A 20 19.23 -11.66 9.20
N TRP A 21 18.21 -12.23 9.85
CA TRP A 21 16.82 -12.10 9.40
C TRP A 21 16.29 -10.67 9.48
N LEU A 22 16.63 -9.92 10.54
CA LEU A 22 16.23 -8.53 10.67
C LEU A 22 16.90 -7.66 9.60
N SER A 23 18.18 -7.91 9.30
CA SER A 23 18.89 -7.23 8.23
C SER A 23 18.28 -7.50 6.86
N GLU A 24 17.96 -8.77 6.56
CA GLU A 24 17.26 -9.15 5.33
C GLU A 24 15.87 -8.49 5.23
N LEU A 25 15.11 -8.50 6.33
CA LEU A 25 13.79 -7.85 6.40
C LEU A 25 13.91 -6.35 6.11
N VAL A 26 14.77 -5.63 6.82
CA VAL A 26 14.94 -4.18 6.64
C VAL A 26 15.40 -3.87 5.22
N GLN A 27 16.36 -4.63 4.68
CA GLN A 27 16.81 -4.44 3.30
C GLN A 27 15.67 -4.62 2.29
N THR A 28 14.85 -5.66 2.47
CA THR A 28 13.72 -5.96 1.58
C THR A 28 12.67 -4.85 1.63
N GLU A 29 12.25 -4.44 2.84
CA GLU A 29 11.24 -3.40 3.01
C GLU A 29 11.72 -2.03 2.50
N VAL A 30 13.00 -1.69 2.73
CA VAL A 30 13.59 -0.43 2.24
C VAL A 30 13.66 -0.41 0.71
N ASN A 31 14.02 -1.53 0.09
CA ASN A 31 13.99 -1.67 -1.37
C ASN A 31 12.57 -1.53 -1.92
N GLU A 32 11.56 -2.17 -1.29
CA GLU A 32 10.15 -2.01 -1.68
C GLU A 32 9.68 -0.57 -1.58
N LEU A 33 10.06 0.15 -0.52
CA LEU A 33 9.74 1.57 -0.36
C LEU A 33 10.41 2.44 -1.45
N GLN A 34 11.62 2.10 -1.86
CA GLN A 34 12.31 2.79 -2.95
C GLN A 34 11.60 2.54 -4.29
N GLU A 35 11.26 1.30 -4.60
CA GLU A 35 10.52 0.91 -5.80
C GLU A 35 9.13 1.58 -5.87
N ALA A 36 8.47 1.72 -4.72
CA ALA A 36 7.20 2.42 -4.60
C ALA A 36 7.33 3.95 -4.80
N GLY A 37 8.55 4.48 -4.95
CA GLY A 37 8.81 5.91 -5.20
C GLY A 37 8.51 6.80 -3.99
N VAL A 38 8.54 6.24 -2.77
CA VAL A 38 8.27 6.99 -1.54
C VAL A 38 9.56 7.36 -0.78
N VAL A 39 10.65 6.62 -0.95
CA VAL A 39 11.99 6.97 -0.42
C VAL A 39 13.04 6.95 -1.53
N SER A 40 14.13 7.67 -1.34
CA SER A 40 15.33 7.58 -2.18
C SER A 40 16.48 7.03 -1.36
N LEU A 41 17.25 6.13 -1.96
CA LEU A 41 18.46 5.57 -1.39
C LEU A 41 19.66 6.12 -2.15
N GLU A 42 20.57 6.73 -1.41
CA GLU A 42 21.87 7.18 -1.91
C GLU A 42 22.95 6.35 -1.21
N GLU A 43 23.60 5.47 -1.98
CA GLU A 43 24.71 4.65 -1.48
C GLU A 43 26.03 5.40 -1.72
N THR A 44 26.78 5.61 -0.64
CA THR A 44 28.17 6.10 -0.68
C THR A 44 29.12 5.00 -0.20
N ASP A 45 30.41 5.16 -0.48
CA ASP A 45 31.44 4.18 -0.10
C ASP A 45 31.51 3.91 1.42
N GLU A 46 30.97 4.82 2.24
CA GLU A 46 30.98 4.73 3.71
C GLU A 46 29.62 4.37 4.31
N ASP A 47 28.51 4.84 3.72
CA ASP A 47 27.16 4.75 4.32
C ASP A 47 26.03 4.72 3.27
N VAL A 48 24.84 4.28 3.70
CA VAL A 48 23.57 4.35 2.96
C VAL A 48 22.70 5.46 3.54
N GLU A 49 22.42 6.49 2.74
CA GLU A 49 21.53 7.58 3.12
C GLU A 49 20.11 7.34 2.60
N ILE A 50 19.12 7.43 3.49
CA ILE A 50 17.69 7.27 3.15
C ILE A 50 17.02 8.62 3.27
N THR A 51 16.46 9.13 2.16
CA THR A 51 15.75 10.40 2.13
C THR A 51 14.27 10.20 1.81
N ALA A 52 13.41 10.90 2.54
CA ALA A 52 11.96 10.86 2.33
C ALA A 52 11.57 11.70 1.10
N LEU A 53 10.83 11.11 0.17
CA LEU A 53 10.25 11.84 -0.97
C LEU A 53 8.93 12.52 -0.58
N VAL A 54 8.36 13.29 -1.50
CA VAL A 54 7.09 13.99 -1.30
C VAL A 54 5.96 13.00 -0.93
N GLY A 55 5.94 11.81 -1.56
CA GLY A 55 4.96 10.77 -1.25
C GLY A 55 5.02 10.31 0.21
N SER A 56 6.23 10.09 0.75
CA SER A 56 6.42 9.74 2.17
C SER A 56 5.98 10.86 3.10
N THR A 57 6.33 12.11 2.78
CA THR A 57 5.93 13.27 3.59
C THR A 57 4.40 13.38 3.69
N VAL A 58 3.70 13.20 2.57
CA VAL A 58 2.23 13.21 2.53
C VAL A 58 1.65 12.03 3.30
N SER A 59 2.15 10.81 3.07
CA SER A 59 1.73 9.59 3.77
C SER A 59 1.83 9.77 5.30
N ALA A 60 2.99 10.21 5.79
CA ALA A 60 3.23 10.41 7.22
C ALA A 60 2.38 11.54 7.81
N HIS A 61 2.13 12.61 7.06
CA HIS A 61 1.35 13.75 7.55
C HIS A 61 -0.14 13.43 7.69
N TYR A 62 -0.70 12.65 6.77
CA TYR A 62 -2.14 12.33 6.76
C TYR A 62 -2.48 10.96 7.35
N GLY A 63 -1.48 10.16 7.75
CA GLY A 63 -1.71 8.82 8.28
C GLY A 63 -2.28 7.85 7.23
N VAL A 64 -1.94 8.06 5.96
CA VAL A 64 -2.35 7.23 4.83
C VAL A 64 -1.21 6.26 4.51
N SER A 65 -1.53 5.01 4.20
CA SER A 65 -0.57 3.98 3.82
C SER A 65 0.27 4.40 2.62
N TYR A 66 1.58 4.11 2.68
CA TYR A 66 2.50 4.36 1.56
C TYR A 66 2.05 3.62 0.29
N ARG A 67 1.38 2.47 0.42
CA ARG A 67 0.85 1.68 -0.71
C ARG A 67 -0.26 2.42 -1.46
N THR A 68 -1.15 3.09 -0.73
CA THR A 68 -2.20 3.94 -1.33
C THR A 68 -1.58 5.13 -2.05
N ILE A 69 -0.63 5.81 -1.41
CA ILE A 69 0.08 6.93 -2.03
C ILE A 69 0.86 6.49 -3.27
N ALA A 70 1.57 5.37 -3.22
CA ALA A 70 2.29 4.81 -4.37
C ALA A 70 1.34 4.50 -5.54
N THR A 71 0.18 3.90 -5.26
CA THR A 71 -0.86 3.62 -6.27
C THR A 71 -1.37 4.91 -6.92
N ILE A 72 -1.62 5.95 -6.11
CA ILE A 72 -2.04 7.27 -6.60
C ILE A 72 -0.93 7.90 -7.45
N ILE A 73 0.32 7.91 -6.99
CA ILE A 73 1.45 8.50 -7.74
C ILE A 73 1.64 7.81 -9.10
N ASN A 74 1.55 6.49 -9.14
CA ASN A 74 1.76 5.70 -10.36
C ASN A 74 0.59 5.82 -11.36
N SER A 75 -0.63 6.09 -10.88
CA SER A 75 -1.83 6.06 -11.72
C SER A 75 -2.41 7.45 -12.04
N LEU A 76 -2.08 8.47 -11.24
CA LEU A 76 -2.59 9.81 -11.41
C LEU A 76 -1.80 10.55 -12.49
N SER A 77 -2.49 10.92 -13.56
CA SER A 77 -1.95 11.82 -14.60
C SER A 77 -2.81 13.06 -14.78
N ALA A 78 -2.28 14.10 -15.43
CA ALA A 78 -3.04 15.30 -15.81
C ALA A 78 -4.28 15.04 -16.68
N LYS A 79 -4.38 13.84 -17.28
CA LYS A 79 -5.53 13.42 -18.10
C LYS A 79 -6.64 12.74 -17.29
N THR A 80 -6.39 12.46 -16.01
CA THR A 80 -7.33 11.75 -15.13
C THR A 80 -8.54 12.62 -14.84
N LYS A 81 -9.72 12.16 -15.26
CA LYS A 81 -10.99 12.85 -15.01
C LYS A 81 -11.57 12.43 -13.66
N ARG A 82 -12.62 13.12 -13.20
CA ARG A 82 -13.31 12.85 -11.92
C ARG A 82 -13.62 11.36 -11.67
N LYS A 83 -14.03 10.61 -12.69
CA LYS A 83 -14.28 9.16 -12.59
C LYS A 83 -13.01 8.37 -12.21
N GLY A 84 -11.88 8.70 -12.82
CA GLY A 84 -10.60 8.04 -12.54
C GLY A 84 -10.06 8.42 -11.17
N VAL A 85 -10.26 9.66 -10.72
CA VAL A 85 -9.91 10.06 -9.35
C VAL A 85 -10.73 9.27 -8.33
N LEU A 86 -12.04 9.13 -8.55
CA LEU A 86 -12.90 8.34 -7.66
C LEU A 86 -12.48 6.88 -7.62
N ALA A 87 -12.13 6.30 -8.77
CA ALA A 87 -11.61 4.94 -8.87
C ALA A 87 -10.34 4.72 -8.03
N LEU A 88 -9.38 5.64 -8.14
CA LEU A 88 -8.12 5.58 -7.40
C LEU A 88 -8.32 5.75 -5.90
N LEU A 89 -9.27 6.59 -5.49
CA LEU A 89 -9.63 6.71 -4.09
C LEU A 89 -10.30 5.42 -3.59
N SER A 90 -11.22 4.83 -4.35
CA SER A 90 -11.88 3.58 -3.94
C SER A 90 -10.93 2.39 -3.85
N SER A 91 -9.81 2.39 -4.57
CA SER A 91 -8.80 1.32 -4.51
C SER A 91 -7.75 1.51 -3.41
N ALA A 92 -7.98 2.43 -2.46
CA ALA A 92 -7.09 2.68 -1.35
C ALA A 92 -7.09 1.48 -0.38
N VAL A 93 -5.91 1.04 0.07
CA VAL A 93 -5.78 -0.14 0.96
C VAL A 93 -6.43 0.08 2.34
N GLU A 94 -6.70 1.33 2.70
CA GLU A 94 -7.46 1.69 3.90
C GLU A 94 -8.88 1.11 3.89
N PHE A 95 -9.43 0.80 2.71
CA PHE A 95 -10.76 0.23 2.57
C PHE A 95 -10.77 -1.30 2.62
N ASP A 96 -9.61 -1.98 2.63
CA ASP A 96 -9.53 -3.45 2.72
C ASP A 96 -10.08 -4.00 4.05
N ILE A 97 -10.20 -3.14 5.08
CA ILE A 97 -10.83 -3.49 6.36
C ILE A 97 -12.36 -3.65 6.24
N LEU A 98 -12.97 -3.12 5.17
CA LEU A 98 -14.40 -3.20 4.95
C LEU A 98 -14.76 -4.58 4.42
N LEU A 99 -15.44 -5.37 5.24
CA LEU A 99 -15.96 -6.67 4.82
C LEU A 99 -17.31 -6.47 4.12
N PRO A 100 -17.46 -6.89 2.85
CA PRO A 100 -18.76 -6.84 2.18
C PRO A 100 -19.73 -7.82 2.86
N ARG A 101 -20.96 -7.37 3.11
CA ARG A 101 -22.01 -8.27 3.58
C ARG A 101 -22.74 -8.89 2.40
N GLY A 102 -23.10 -10.17 2.52
CA GLY A 102 -23.69 -10.93 1.41
C GLY A 102 -25.06 -10.43 0.94
N ASP A 103 -25.76 -9.64 1.75
CA ASP A 103 -27.06 -9.06 1.47
C ASP A 103 -27.00 -7.63 0.89
N GLU A 104 -25.82 -7.01 0.85
CA GLU A 104 -25.67 -5.62 0.41
C GLU A 104 -25.46 -5.50 -1.11
N GLN A 105 -25.20 -6.61 -1.82
CA GLN A 105 -24.82 -6.58 -3.25
C GLN A 105 -25.92 -6.02 -4.15
N ASP A 106 -27.17 -6.43 -3.96
CA ASP A 106 -28.31 -5.96 -4.78
C ASP A 106 -28.61 -4.48 -4.53
N GLU A 107 -28.45 -4.03 -3.27
CA GLU A 107 -28.63 -2.62 -2.91
C GLU A 107 -27.52 -1.74 -3.50
N ILE A 108 -26.27 -2.20 -3.42
CA ILE A 108 -25.11 -1.52 -4.02
C ILE A 108 -25.30 -1.43 -5.54
N GLU A 109 -25.70 -2.51 -6.21
CA GLU A 109 -25.96 -2.48 -7.65
C GLU A 109 -27.08 -1.49 -8.01
N HIS A 110 -28.16 -1.47 -7.22
CA HIS A 110 -29.25 -0.52 -7.39
C HIS A 110 -28.76 0.94 -7.27
N ILE A 111 -27.92 1.24 -6.28
CA ILE A 111 -27.33 2.58 -6.10
C ILE A 111 -26.40 2.94 -7.26
N VAL A 112 -25.55 2.01 -7.70
CA VAL A 112 -24.59 2.24 -8.78
C VAL A 112 -25.31 2.54 -10.10
N ARG A 113 -26.40 1.83 -10.42
CA ARG A 113 -27.21 2.07 -11.63
C ARG A 113 -27.85 3.47 -11.65
N HIS A 114 -28.19 4.01 -10.48
CA HIS A 114 -28.78 5.35 -10.35
C HIS A 114 -27.73 6.46 -10.14
N SER A 115 -26.45 6.10 -10.04
CA SER A 115 -25.36 7.07 -9.92
C SER A 115 -25.12 7.80 -11.23
N LYS A 116 -24.96 9.13 -11.16
CA LYS A 116 -24.62 9.97 -12.33
C LYS A 116 -23.23 9.66 -12.89
N LEU A 117 -22.37 9.04 -12.08
CA LEU A 117 -21.07 8.54 -12.53
C LEU A 117 -21.24 7.06 -12.83
N GLY A 118 -21.20 6.67 -14.11
CA GLY A 118 -21.12 5.25 -14.49
C GLY A 118 -19.82 4.64 -13.97
N ILE A 119 -19.89 4.04 -12.77
CA ILE A 119 -18.81 3.39 -11.99
C ILE A 119 -19.00 1.85 -12.01
N ALA A 120 -19.99 1.34 -12.75
CA ALA A 120 -20.34 -0.08 -12.78
C ALA A 120 -19.14 -1.00 -13.08
N ASP A 121 -18.24 -0.58 -13.98
CA ASP A 121 -17.05 -1.36 -14.36
C ASP A 121 -15.91 -1.30 -13.32
N LEU A 122 -15.98 -0.39 -12.34
CA LEU A 122 -14.89 -0.08 -11.41
C LEU A 122 -15.01 -0.81 -10.06
N LEU A 123 -16.23 -1.12 -9.61
CA LEU A 123 -16.47 -1.79 -8.32
C LEU A 123 -16.27 -3.31 -8.38
N PHE A 124 -16.42 -3.92 -9.55
CA PHE A 124 -16.25 -5.37 -9.73
C PHE A 124 -14.81 -5.86 -9.52
N SER A 125 -13.82 -4.96 -9.57
CA SER A 125 -12.41 -5.30 -9.34
C SER A 125 -11.93 -5.00 -7.91
N VAL A 126 -12.73 -4.30 -7.10
CA VAL A 126 -12.33 -3.83 -5.75
C VAL A 126 -13.10 -4.56 -4.65
N CYS A 127 -14.30 -5.08 -4.94
CA CYS A 127 -15.14 -5.79 -3.95
C CYS A 127 -15.29 -7.30 -4.19
N VAL A 128 -14.57 -7.90 -5.15
CA VAL A 128 -14.54 -9.37 -5.42
C VAL A 128 -13.11 -9.85 -5.40
#